data_AF-A0A759MA83-F1
#
_entry.id   AF-A0A759MA83-F1
#
_cell.length_a   1.000
_cell.length_b   1.000
_cell.length_c   1.000
_cell.angle_alpha   90.00
_cell.angle_beta   90.00
_cell.angle_gamma   90.00
#
_symmetry.space_group_name_H-M   'P 1'
#
loop_
_entity.id
_entity.type
_entity.pdbx_description
1 polymer ?
#
loop_
_entity_poly.entity_id
_entity_poly.type
_entity_poly.pdbx_seq_one_letter_code
_entity_poly.pdbx_strand_id
1 'polypeptide(L)'
;MSKKPWRAGKDLAAVVENMEIGTGQRGDGKDAFVTQRQLAELKLARSVNGGGGRFTLKEGVSLEGLIPPPEFPVTPKNFIATGAFGYVLLEWDMPLYRGHSLAEVWRNTEDNLSDAVLVGTTPGQVYSDPVDPGWKGFYWIRFVNSAGVSGPYNSPAGTPAETQIDIQAVIDQIHDEAAKSPIVEKLKKEISDSAKATNEHIEKISEDGGKAFQAMWAQKASAAGITAGIGIVAGKDEAGNPISQVAIATSQLFMFDPNNPGNTAYPFAVSGGKVVIQKALIYDAVVETLAARRIVADEVKVGATLTAPYIKSAVIDNGAFQVDSNGNMRIGSLFSISSSGQITIRNATTNVGLVIRNDRIDVYDWFGRLVVQIGRLVG
;
A
#
# COMPACT_ATOMS: atom_id res chain seq x y z
N MET A 1 17.87 -42.20 39.79
CA MET A 1 16.63 -42.82 40.30
C MET A 1 16.17 -42.03 41.51
N SER A 2 15.04 -41.33 41.41
CA SER A 2 14.46 -40.62 42.57
C SER A 2 14.03 -41.67 43.61
N LYS A 3 14.53 -41.57 44.84
CA LYS A 3 14.03 -42.39 45.96
C LYS A 3 12.56 -42.05 46.12
N LYS A 4 11.67 -43.05 46.03
CA LYS A 4 10.25 -42.84 46.33
C LYS A 4 10.15 -42.34 47.78
N PRO A 5 9.52 -41.18 48.03
CA PRO A 5 9.48 -40.56 49.35
C PRO A 5 8.53 -41.31 50.30
N TRP A 6 7.64 -42.12 49.76
CA TRP A 6 6.62 -42.88 50.49
C TRP A 6 7.09 -44.29 50.83
N ARG A 7 6.83 -44.72 52.07
CA ARG A 7 7.07 -46.09 52.53
C ARG A 7 5.87 -46.98 52.28
N ALA A 8 6.13 -48.18 51.74
CA ALA A 8 5.09 -49.19 51.46
C ALA A 8 4.82 -50.16 52.63
N GLY A 9 5.43 -49.92 53.80
CA GLY A 9 5.21 -50.72 55.02
C GLY A 9 3.76 -50.61 55.51
N LYS A 10 3.25 -51.70 56.09
CA LYS A 10 1.89 -51.76 56.69
C LYS A 10 1.89 -51.53 58.20
N ASP A 11 3.05 -51.24 58.77
CA ASP A 11 3.25 -50.94 60.17
C ASP A 11 2.87 -49.50 60.50
N LEU A 12 2.54 -49.24 61.77
CA LEU A 12 2.10 -47.92 62.23
C LEU A 12 3.17 -46.84 61.96
N ALA A 13 4.45 -47.17 62.06
CA ALA A 13 5.53 -46.22 61.83
C ALA A 13 5.59 -45.74 60.37
N ALA A 14 5.38 -46.64 59.40
CA ALA A 14 5.28 -46.27 57.99
C ALA A 14 4.05 -45.38 57.70
N VAL A 15 2.92 -45.63 58.35
CA VAL A 15 1.71 -44.79 58.19
C VAL A 15 1.93 -43.39 58.77
N VAL A 16 2.50 -43.29 59.98
CA VAL A 16 2.83 -42.01 60.62
C VAL A 16 3.81 -41.21 59.78
N GLU A 17 4.89 -41.84 59.32
CA GLU A 17 5.90 -41.19 58.49
C GLU A 17 5.33 -40.68 57.16
N ASN A 18 4.50 -41.47 56.48
CA ASN A 18 3.83 -41.03 55.27
C ASN A 18 2.87 -39.86 55.56
N MET A 19 2.14 -39.88 56.68
CA MET A 19 1.26 -38.77 57.05
C MET A 19 2.03 -37.47 57.35
N GLU A 20 3.19 -37.56 58.00
CA GLU A 20 4.04 -36.39 58.27
C GLU A 20 4.67 -35.83 56.99
N ILE A 21 5.09 -36.68 56.04
CA ILE A 21 5.57 -36.25 54.72
C ILE A 21 4.42 -35.60 53.92
N GLY A 22 3.25 -36.23 53.90
CA GLY A 22 2.08 -35.72 53.19
C GLY A 22 1.48 -34.45 53.79
N THR A 23 1.68 -34.18 55.08
CA THR A 23 1.29 -32.91 55.70
C THR A 23 2.41 -31.85 55.67
N GLY A 24 3.57 -32.19 55.09
CA GLY A 24 4.73 -31.29 54.98
C GLY A 24 5.46 -31.04 56.30
N GLN A 25 5.16 -31.81 57.36
CA GLN A 25 5.82 -31.70 58.66
C GLN A 25 7.19 -32.38 58.69
N ARG A 26 7.44 -33.32 57.76
CA ARG A 26 8.71 -34.03 57.59
C ARG A 26 9.18 -33.96 56.14
N GLY A 27 10.45 -33.64 55.91
CA GLY A 27 11.04 -33.49 54.57
C GLY A 27 11.13 -32.02 54.11
N ASP A 28 11.30 -31.79 52.80
CA ASP A 28 11.44 -30.46 52.20
C ASP A 28 10.12 -29.89 51.62
N GLY A 29 8.99 -30.55 51.93
CA GLY A 29 7.64 -30.12 51.55
C GLY A 29 7.27 -30.35 50.08
N LYS A 30 8.19 -30.85 49.24
CA LYS A 30 7.91 -31.07 47.80
C LYS A 30 6.92 -32.20 47.53
N ASP A 31 6.85 -33.17 48.43
CA ASP A 31 5.95 -34.31 48.36
C ASP A 31 4.70 -34.14 49.24
N ALA A 32 4.47 -32.95 49.80
CA ALA A 32 3.30 -32.65 50.61
C ALA A 32 2.01 -32.69 49.75
N PHE A 33 0.90 -33.08 50.37
CA PHE A 33 -0.41 -33.08 49.71
C PHE A 33 -0.86 -31.66 49.41
N VAL A 34 -1.31 -31.44 48.18
CA VAL A 34 -1.93 -30.19 47.77
C VAL A 34 -3.41 -30.23 48.14
N THR A 35 -3.83 -29.30 49.00
CA THR A 35 -5.25 -29.17 49.37
C THR A 35 -6.02 -28.39 48.31
N GLN A 36 -7.33 -28.66 48.20
CA GLN A 36 -8.21 -27.90 47.31
C GLN A 36 -8.24 -26.40 47.64
N ARG A 37 -8.05 -26.05 48.93
CA ARG A 37 -7.94 -24.67 49.39
C ARG A 37 -6.67 -23.99 48.86
N GLN A 38 -5.52 -24.66 48.96
CA GLN A 38 -4.25 -24.14 48.42
C GLN A 38 -4.33 -23.94 46.91
N LEU A 39 -4.97 -24.82 46.15
CA LEU A 39 -5.19 -24.63 44.71
C LEU A 39 -6.05 -23.38 44.43
N ALA A 40 -7.04 -23.12 45.26
CA ALA A 40 -7.92 -21.95 45.13
C ALA A 40 -7.22 -20.64 45.55
N GLU A 41 -6.45 -20.66 46.64
CA GLU A 41 -5.66 -19.52 47.14
C GLU A 41 -4.53 -19.14 46.17
N LEU A 42 -3.86 -20.14 45.58
CA LEU A 42 -2.88 -19.94 44.51
C LEU A 42 -3.52 -19.58 43.17
N LYS A 43 -4.85 -19.50 43.10
CA LYS A 43 -5.65 -19.19 41.89
C LYS A 43 -5.45 -20.14 40.71
N LEU A 44 -4.91 -21.33 40.96
CA LEU A 44 -4.77 -22.39 39.97
C LEU A 44 -6.09 -23.14 39.74
N ALA A 45 -7.03 -23.01 40.66
CA ALA A 45 -8.41 -23.48 40.53
C ALA A 45 -9.41 -22.46 41.07
N ARG A 46 -10.64 -22.45 40.56
CA ARG A 46 -11.73 -21.66 41.13
C ARG A 46 -12.53 -22.53 42.10
N SER A 47 -12.65 -22.09 43.35
CA SER A 47 -13.58 -22.70 44.30
C SER A 47 -15.03 -22.37 43.92
N VAL A 48 -15.87 -23.40 43.81
CA VAL A 48 -17.32 -23.25 43.64
C VAL A 48 -18.01 -24.03 44.76
N ASN A 49 -18.90 -23.34 45.47
CA ASN A 49 -19.76 -23.97 46.48
C ASN A 49 -20.85 -24.75 45.74
N GLY A 50 -20.78 -26.08 45.80
CA GLY A 50 -21.86 -26.95 45.35
C GLY A 50 -22.98 -27.00 46.39
N GLY A 51 -24.20 -27.32 45.95
CA GLY A 51 -25.34 -27.53 46.85
C GLY A 51 -25.02 -28.54 47.97
N GLY A 52 -25.40 -28.22 49.20
CA GLY A 52 -25.12 -29.05 50.38
C GLY A 52 -23.77 -28.80 51.06
N GLY A 53 -23.09 -27.67 50.80
CA GLY A 53 -21.86 -27.29 51.50
C GLY A 53 -20.59 -28.02 51.02
N ARG A 54 -20.67 -28.72 49.88
CA ARG A 54 -19.53 -29.40 49.26
C ARG A 54 -18.66 -28.42 48.47
N PHE A 55 -17.36 -28.43 48.74
CA PHE A 55 -16.36 -27.72 47.96
C PHE A 55 -16.10 -28.47 46.64
N THR A 56 -16.15 -27.75 45.52
CA THR A 56 -15.75 -28.28 44.21
C THR A 56 -14.80 -27.31 43.54
N LEU A 57 -13.82 -27.84 42.80
CA LEU A 57 -12.87 -27.05 42.03
C LEU A 57 -13.30 -27.03 40.56
N LYS A 58 -13.24 -25.85 39.95
CA LYS A 58 -13.24 -25.68 38.49
C LYS A 58 -11.86 -25.21 38.03
N GLU A 59 -11.54 -25.44 36.76
CA GLU A 59 -10.29 -24.99 36.13
C GLU A 59 -10.03 -23.50 36.42
N GLY A 60 -8.82 -23.20 36.90
CA GLY A 60 -8.36 -21.84 37.17
C GLY A 60 -7.61 -21.29 35.96
N VAL A 61 -8.07 -20.14 35.48
CA VAL A 61 -7.46 -19.31 34.43
C VAL A 61 -7.14 -20.08 33.13
N SER A 62 -8.16 -20.31 32.29
CA SER A 62 -7.91 -20.30 30.85
C SER A 62 -7.50 -18.87 30.48
N LEU A 63 -6.26 -18.68 30.00
CA LEU A 63 -5.80 -17.40 29.47
C LEU A 63 -6.71 -16.91 28.31
N GLU A 64 -7.38 -17.83 27.61
CA GLU A 64 -8.37 -17.51 26.57
C GLU A 64 -9.64 -16.85 27.11
N GLY A 65 -9.97 -17.00 28.41
CA GLY A 65 -11.13 -16.35 29.01
C GLY A 65 -10.94 -14.88 29.40
N LEU A 66 -9.69 -14.37 29.37
CA LEU A 66 -9.36 -12.99 29.76
C LEU A 66 -9.32 -12.02 28.57
N ILE A 67 -9.24 -12.55 27.35
CA ILE A 67 -9.26 -11.74 26.12
C ILE A 67 -10.70 -11.76 25.61
N PRO A 68 -11.39 -10.61 25.50
CA PRO A 68 -12.72 -10.60 24.91
C PRO A 68 -12.67 -11.20 23.50
N PRO A 69 -13.65 -12.04 23.12
CA PRO A 69 -13.65 -12.68 21.82
C PRO A 69 -13.58 -11.63 20.69
N PRO A 70 -12.95 -11.96 19.55
CA PRO A 70 -12.85 -11.05 18.43
C PRO A 70 -14.24 -10.65 17.93
N GLU A 71 -14.37 -9.40 17.51
CA GLU A 71 -15.62 -8.86 17.01
C GLU A 71 -15.89 -9.33 15.58
N PHE A 72 -17.16 -9.30 15.18
CA PHE A 72 -17.52 -9.50 13.78
C PHE A 72 -16.93 -8.36 12.93
N PRO A 73 -16.25 -8.66 11.81
CA PRO A 73 -15.71 -7.62 10.96
C PRO A 73 -16.78 -6.71 10.37
N VAL A 74 -16.47 -5.41 10.30
CA VAL A 74 -17.34 -4.40 9.70
C VAL A 74 -17.13 -4.29 8.18
N THR A 75 -18.05 -3.63 7.49
CA THR A 75 -17.91 -3.29 6.07
C THR A 75 -16.72 -2.34 5.87
N PRO A 76 -15.77 -2.66 4.95
CA PRO A 76 -14.71 -1.74 4.56
C PRO A 76 -15.24 -0.43 3.97
N LYS A 77 -14.55 0.69 4.21
CA LYS A 77 -14.95 2.03 3.78
C LYS A 77 -13.85 2.71 2.96
N ASN A 78 -14.25 3.73 2.19
CA ASN A 78 -13.37 4.53 1.32
C ASN A 78 -12.46 3.67 0.44
N PHE A 79 -13.01 2.57 -0.08
CA PHE A 79 -12.26 1.70 -0.97
C PHE A 79 -12.06 2.37 -2.32
N ILE A 80 -10.80 2.60 -2.67
CA ILE A 80 -10.38 3.23 -3.91
C ILE A 80 -9.46 2.27 -4.65
N ALA A 81 -9.71 2.12 -5.96
CA ALA A 81 -8.87 1.36 -6.85
C ALA A 81 -8.27 2.29 -7.91
N THR A 82 -6.96 2.47 -7.88
CA THR A 82 -6.22 3.35 -8.79
C THR A 82 -5.37 2.51 -9.74
N GLY A 83 -5.71 2.52 -11.02
CA GLY A 83 -4.93 1.82 -12.04
C GLY A 83 -3.67 2.58 -12.43
N ALA A 84 -2.52 1.94 -12.26
CA ALA A 84 -1.23 2.40 -12.80
C ALA A 84 -0.96 1.71 -14.15
N PHE A 85 0.31 1.44 -14.49
CA PHE A 85 0.68 0.79 -15.76
C PHE A 85 0.63 -0.74 -15.73
N GLY A 86 0.94 -1.36 -14.60
CA GLY A 86 0.97 -2.83 -14.48
C GLY A 86 0.57 -3.30 -13.09
N TYR A 87 -0.08 -2.41 -12.35
CA TYR A 87 -0.56 -2.67 -11.00
C TYR A 87 -1.82 -1.83 -10.79
N VAL A 88 -2.75 -2.34 -10.00
CA VAL A 88 -3.81 -1.54 -9.40
C VAL A 88 -3.46 -1.32 -7.93
N LEU A 89 -3.36 -0.06 -7.52
CA LEU A 89 -3.20 0.31 -6.12
C LEU A 89 -4.58 0.36 -5.48
N LEU A 90 -4.76 -0.43 -4.45
CA LEU A 90 -5.99 -0.54 -3.69
C LEU A 90 -5.78 0.04 -2.31
N GLU A 91 -6.63 0.97 -1.91
CA GLU A 91 -6.53 1.67 -0.63
C GLU A 91 -7.90 1.68 0.04
N TRP A 92 -7.93 1.53 1.36
CA TRP A 92 -9.16 1.59 2.16
C TRP A 92 -8.85 2.11 3.57
N ASP A 93 -9.90 2.41 4.32
CA ASP A 93 -9.77 2.83 5.73
C ASP A 93 -9.31 1.68 6.64
N MET A 94 -8.45 2.01 7.62
CA MET A 94 -8.02 1.05 8.65
C MET A 94 -9.22 0.41 9.36
N PRO A 95 -9.24 -0.93 9.54
CA PRO A 95 -10.36 -1.65 10.15
C PRO A 95 -10.51 -1.31 11.64
N LEU A 96 -11.68 -0.80 12.01
CA LEU A 96 -12.03 -0.41 13.38
C LEU A 96 -12.92 -1.48 14.05
N TYR A 97 -12.34 -2.64 14.39
CA TYR A 97 -12.98 -3.67 15.21
C TYR A 97 -11.93 -4.55 15.91
N ARG A 98 -12.30 -5.17 17.04
CA ARG A 98 -11.35 -5.99 17.82
C ARG A 98 -11.03 -7.30 17.13
N GLY A 99 -9.74 -7.63 17.10
CA GLY A 99 -9.26 -8.87 16.51
C GLY A 99 -9.32 -8.87 14.99
N HIS A 100 -9.06 -7.74 14.32
CA HIS A 100 -8.79 -7.75 12.88
C HIS A 100 -7.59 -8.67 12.57
N SER A 101 -7.72 -9.47 11.52
CA SER A 101 -6.65 -10.37 11.06
C SER A 101 -6.12 -9.92 9.70
N LEU A 102 -7.01 -9.85 8.71
CA LEU A 102 -6.65 -9.48 7.34
C LEU A 102 -7.86 -8.91 6.59
N ALA A 103 -7.57 -8.19 5.52
CA ALA A 103 -8.51 -7.88 4.46
C ALA A 103 -8.28 -8.87 3.30
N GLU A 104 -9.36 -9.42 2.78
CA GLU A 104 -9.36 -10.20 1.55
C GLU A 104 -9.70 -9.28 0.37
N VAL A 105 -8.95 -9.43 -0.70
CA VAL A 105 -9.11 -8.67 -1.94
C VAL A 105 -9.60 -9.62 -3.03
N TRP A 106 -10.72 -9.27 -3.64
CA TRP A 106 -11.40 -10.03 -4.66
C TRP A 106 -11.46 -9.21 -5.95
N ARG A 107 -11.33 -9.88 -7.10
CA ARG A 107 -11.27 -9.25 -8.42
C ARG A 107 -12.11 -10.01 -9.43
N ASN A 108 -12.72 -9.30 -10.36
CA ASN A 108 -13.37 -9.88 -11.54
C ASN A 108 -13.27 -8.91 -12.74
N THR A 109 -13.43 -9.41 -13.97
CA THR A 109 -13.51 -8.56 -15.17
C THR A 109 -14.90 -7.96 -15.36
N GLU A 110 -15.94 -8.57 -14.80
CA GLU A 110 -17.32 -8.10 -14.82
C GLU A 110 -17.76 -7.61 -13.43
N ASP A 111 -18.76 -6.73 -13.37
CA ASP A 111 -19.35 -6.25 -12.11
C ASP A 111 -20.28 -7.32 -11.51
N ASN A 112 -19.69 -8.47 -11.15
CA ASN A 112 -20.37 -9.60 -10.55
C ASN A 112 -19.51 -10.20 -9.43
N LEU A 113 -19.94 -9.93 -8.20
CA LEU A 113 -19.29 -10.41 -6.99
C LEU A 113 -19.33 -11.95 -6.85
N SER A 114 -20.33 -12.62 -7.42
CA SER A 114 -20.51 -14.07 -7.27
C SER A 114 -19.40 -14.86 -7.98
N ASP A 115 -18.88 -14.31 -9.07
CA ASP A 115 -17.81 -14.90 -9.88
C ASP A 115 -16.44 -14.29 -9.56
N ALA A 116 -16.37 -13.38 -8.57
CA ALA A 116 -15.11 -12.76 -8.18
C ALA A 116 -14.15 -13.80 -7.60
N VAL A 117 -12.87 -13.65 -7.93
CA VAL A 117 -11.80 -14.52 -7.44
C VAL A 117 -10.96 -13.80 -6.40
N LEU A 118 -10.55 -14.53 -5.35
CA LEU A 118 -9.63 -14.00 -4.34
C LEU A 118 -8.25 -13.82 -4.98
N VAL A 119 -7.76 -12.58 -5.03
CA VAL A 119 -6.45 -12.24 -5.61
C VAL A 119 -5.36 -12.06 -4.56
N GLY A 120 -5.74 -11.77 -3.31
CA GLY A 120 -4.77 -11.63 -2.23
C GLY A 120 -5.39 -11.29 -0.89
N THR A 121 -4.55 -11.29 0.13
CA THR A 121 -4.90 -10.87 1.48
C THR A 121 -3.81 -9.95 2.04
N THR A 122 -4.19 -8.99 2.87
CA THR A 122 -3.23 -8.11 3.55
C THR A 122 -3.73 -7.71 4.93
N PRO A 123 -2.88 -7.66 5.97
CA PRO A 123 -3.24 -7.06 7.25
C PRO A 123 -3.19 -5.53 7.21
N GLY A 124 -2.67 -4.94 6.13
CA GLY A 124 -2.56 -3.49 5.95
C GLY A 124 -3.82 -2.86 5.35
N GLN A 125 -3.77 -1.54 5.21
CA GLN A 125 -4.84 -0.72 4.60
C GLN A 125 -4.62 -0.45 3.10
N VAL A 126 -3.52 -0.98 2.56
CA VAL A 126 -3.09 -0.81 1.17
C VAL A 126 -2.71 -2.16 0.61
N TYR A 127 -3.10 -2.43 -0.64
CA TYR A 127 -2.69 -3.58 -1.42
C TYR A 127 -2.31 -3.16 -2.84
N SER A 128 -1.33 -3.82 -3.42
CA SER A 128 -0.93 -3.60 -4.81
C SER A 128 -1.13 -4.90 -5.57
N ASP A 129 -2.06 -4.89 -6.51
CA ASP A 129 -2.37 -6.06 -7.33
C ASP A 129 -1.66 -5.97 -8.68
N PRO A 130 -0.70 -6.86 -9.00
CA PRO A 130 -0.08 -6.91 -10.32
C PRO A 130 -1.09 -7.34 -11.38
N VAL A 131 -1.21 -6.54 -12.43
CA VAL A 131 -2.05 -6.82 -13.60
C VAL A 131 -1.32 -6.45 -14.88
N ASP A 132 -1.76 -7.01 -16.00
CA ASP A 132 -1.22 -6.63 -17.30
C ASP A 132 -1.64 -5.18 -17.67
N PRO A 133 -0.79 -4.43 -18.40
CA PRO A 133 -1.16 -3.11 -18.91
C PRO A 133 -2.43 -3.15 -19.77
N GLY A 134 -3.31 -2.17 -19.60
CA GLY A 134 -4.59 -2.07 -20.29
C GLY A 134 -5.71 -2.96 -19.70
N TRP A 135 -5.46 -3.63 -18.58
CA TRP A 135 -6.47 -4.41 -17.85
C TRP A 135 -7.63 -3.53 -17.37
N LYS A 136 -8.84 -4.07 -17.46
CA LYS A 136 -10.11 -3.50 -16.99
C LYS A 136 -10.86 -4.51 -16.14
N GLY A 137 -11.41 -4.06 -15.02
CA GLY A 137 -12.28 -4.88 -14.20
C GLY A 137 -12.69 -4.19 -12.91
N PHE A 138 -13.14 -5.01 -11.96
CA PHE A 138 -13.78 -4.60 -10.72
C PHE A 138 -13.14 -5.30 -9.53
N TYR A 139 -13.09 -4.57 -8.40
CA TYR A 139 -12.56 -5.08 -7.14
C TYR A 139 -13.60 -5.01 -6.01
N TRP A 140 -13.47 -5.96 -5.09
CA TRP A 140 -14.18 -5.99 -3.83
C TRP A 140 -13.21 -6.33 -2.70
N ILE A 141 -13.49 -5.83 -1.52
CA ILE A 141 -12.75 -6.18 -0.31
C ILE A 141 -13.69 -6.57 0.81
N ARG A 142 -13.25 -7.48 1.68
CA ARG A 142 -13.93 -7.79 2.95
C ARG A 142 -12.92 -8.02 4.06
N PHE A 143 -13.30 -7.73 5.29
CA PHE A 143 -12.43 -7.94 6.44
C PHE A 143 -12.67 -9.31 7.09
N VAL A 144 -11.61 -9.89 7.66
CA VAL A 144 -11.62 -11.18 8.37
C VAL A 144 -11.02 -10.98 9.75
N ASN A 145 -11.67 -11.51 10.80
CA ASN A 145 -11.18 -11.43 12.16
C ASN A 145 -10.20 -12.57 12.52
N SER A 146 -9.60 -12.51 13.70
CA SER A 146 -8.63 -13.50 14.19
C SER A 146 -9.24 -14.87 14.48
N ALA A 147 -10.58 -14.97 14.53
CA ALA A 147 -11.31 -16.24 14.59
C ALA A 147 -11.67 -16.80 13.20
N GLY A 148 -11.23 -16.15 12.10
CA GLY A 148 -11.51 -16.57 10.73
C GLY A 148 -12.91 -16.23 10.23
N VAL A 149 -13.68 -15.43 10.97
CA VAL A 149 -15.00 -14.98 10.55
C VAL A 149 -14.85 -13.85 9.54
N SER A 150 -15.46 -14.03 8.37
CA SER A 150 -15.51 -13.02 7.31
C SER A 150 -16.68 -12.05 7.53
N GLY A 151 -16.42 -10.76 7.32
CA GLY A 151 -17.44 -9.71 7.29
C GLY A 151 -18.07 -9.55 5.90
N PRO A 152 -18.99 -8.57 5.78
CA PRO A 152 -19.55 -8.18 4.49
C PRO A 152 -18.49 -7.54 3.58
N TYR A 153 -18.73 -7.63 2.27
CA TYR A 153 -17.94 -6.89 1.28
C TYR A 153 -18.20 -5.38 1.37
N ASN A 154 -17.25 -4.58 0.86
CA ASN A 154 -17.35 -3.11 0.80
C ASN A 154 -18.64 -2.62 0.13
N SER A 155 -19.08 -3.30 -0.93
CA SER A 155 -20.29 -2.98 -1.70
C SER A 155 -20.73 -4.20 -2.52
N PRO A 156 -22.02 -4.34 -2.87
CA PRO A 156 -22.47 -5.32 -3.87
C PRO A 156 -21.90 -5.01 -5.26
N ALA A 157 -21.89 -3.74 -5.66
CA ALA A 157 -21.26 -3.28 -6.89
C ALA A 157 -19.75 -3.13 -6.69
N GLY A 158 -18.96 -3.60 -7.64
CA GLY A 158 -17.52 -3.57 -7.61
C GLY A 158 -16.96 -2.17 -7.87
N THR A 159 -15.77 -1.92 -7.33
CA THR A 159 -15.04 -0.68 -7.60
C THR A 159 -14.26 -0.85 -8.91
N PRO A 160 -14.55 -0.07 -9.96
CA PRO A 160 -13.89 -0.22 -11.25
C PRO A 160 -12.45 0.25 -11.20
N ALA A 161 -11.57 -0.42 -11.93
CA ALA A 161 -10.21 0.02 -12.18
C ALA A 161 -9.79 -0.30 -13.62
N GLU A 162 -9.05 0.64 -14.22
CA GLU A 162 -8.48 0.52 -15.55
C GLU A 162 -7.01 0.93 -15.48
N THR A 163 -6.13 0.04 -15.95
CA THR A 163 -4.69 0.34 -16.06
C THR A 163 -4.37 1.01 -17.39
N GLN A 164 -3.28 1.76 -17.40
CA GLN A 164 -2.76 2.37 -18.61
C GLN A 164 -2.29 1.30 -19.60
N ILE A 165 -2.52 1.54 -20.89
CA ILE A 165 -2.02 0.70 -21.98
C ILE A 165 -0.48 0.79 -22.02
N ASP A 166 0.19 -0.31 -22.38
CA ASP A 166 1.64 -0.33 -22.55
C ASP A 166 2.08 0.72 -23.59
N ILE A 167 2.98 1.62 -23.20
CA ILE A 167 3.55 2.65 -24.07
C ILE A 167 4.24 1.99 -25.27
N GLN A 168 4.87 0.82 -25.11
CA GLN A 168 5.50 0.13 -26.22
C GLN A 168 4.46 -0.40 -27.21
N ALA A 169 3.30 -0.89 -26.74
CA ALA A 169 2.21 -1.29 -27.62
C ALA A 169 1.62 -0.08 -28.37
N VAL A 170 1.54 1.09 -27.72
CA VAL A 170 1.13 2.34 -28.38
C VAL A 170 2.19 2.79 -29.40
N ILE A 171 3.48 2.70 -29.09
CA ILE A 171 4.57 3.02 -30.04
C ILE A 171 4.56 2.07 -31.23
N ASP A 172 4.43 0.77 -31.00
CA ASP A 172 4.38 -0.25 -32.05
C ASP A 172 3.13 -0.04 -32.92
N GLN A 173 1.97 0.28 -32.33
CA GLN A 173 0.77 0.66 -33.07
C GLN A 173 0.99 1.93 -33.90
N ILE A 174 1.62 2.97 -33.34
CA ILE A 174 1.95 4.20 -34.05
C ILE A 174 2.93 3.92 -35.20
N HIS A 175 3.93 3.05 -34.99
CA HIS A 175 4.86 2.62 -36.03
C HIS A 175 4.13 1.86 -37.15
N ASP A 176 3.24 0.94 -36.80
CA ASP A 176 2.44 0.18 -37.74
C ASP A 176 1.46 1.06 -38.53
N GLU A 177 0.78 1.99 -37.86
CA GLU A 177 -0.12 2.98 -38.48
C GLU A 177 0.66 3.95 -39.38
N ALA A 178 1.84 4.40 -38.96
CA ALA A 178 2.72 5.23 -39.78
C ALA A 178 3.24 4.48 -41.01
N ALA A 179 3.64 3.21 -40.86
CA ALA A 179 4.11 2.37 -41.95
C ALA A 179 3.00 2.04 -42.97
N LYS A 180 1.75 1.91 -42.51
CA LYS A 180 0.58 1.65 -43.37
C LYS A 180 -0.03 2.93 -43.96
N SER A 181 0.40 4.11 -43.51
CA SER A 181 -0.18 5.38 -43.94
C SER A 181 0.15 5.70 -45.41
N PRO A 182 -0.85 5.82 -46.31
CA PRO A 182 -0.64 6.21 -47.70
C PRO A 182 0.00 7.61 -47.84
N ILE A 183 -0.14 8.44 -46.81
CA ILE A 183 0.43 9.79 -46.76
C ILE A 183 1.94 9.74 -46.56
N VAL A 184 2.45 8.80 -45.75
CA VAL A 184 3.89 8.64 -45.51
C VAL A 184 4.60 8.21 -46.80
N GLU A 185 4.02 7.29 -47.56
CA GLU A 185 4.54 6.87 -48.86
C GLU A 185 4.44 7.98 -49.93
N LYS A 186 3.35 8.74 -49.94
CA LYS A 186 3.19 9.90 -50.84
C LYS A 186 4.19 11.01 -50.52
N LEU A 187 4.42 11.31 -49.24
CA LEU A 187 5.36 12.35 -48.79
C LEU A 187 6.81 11.95 -49.07
N LYS A 188 7.21 10.69 -48.83
CA LYS A 188 8.53 10.18 -49.22
C LYS A 188 8.78 10.33 -50.71
N LYS A 189 7.77 10.04 -51.53
CA LYS A 189 7.83 10.20 -52.99
C LYS A 189 7.94 11.68 -53.40
N GLU A 190 7.12 12.57 -52.83
CA GLU A 190 7.16 14.02 -53.09
C GLU A 190 8.46 14.69 -52.62
N ILE A 191 9.07 14.23 -51.51
CA ILE A 191 10.39 14.70 -51.06
C ILE A 191 11.49 14.21 -52.01
N SER A 192 11.45 12.95 -52.46
CA SER A 192 12.38 12.41 -53.45
C SER A 192 12.27 13.13 -54.81
N ASP A 193 11.05 13.48 -55.21
CA ASP A 193 10.78 14.19 -56.46
C ASP A 193 11.14 15.68 -56.37
N SER A 194 10.93 16.34 -55.21
CA SER A 194 11.37 17.73 -54.99
C SER A 194 12.89 17.86 -54.81
N ALA A 195 13.56 16.88 -54.19
CA ALA A 195 15.02 16.81 -54.14
C ALA A 195 15.66 16.68 -55.54
N LYS A 196 14.96 16.06 -56.51
CA LYS A 196 15.34 16.07 -57.92
C LYS A 196 15.02 17.40 -58.61
N ALA A 197 13.91 18.05 -58.27
CA ALA A 197 13.47 19.32 -58.86
C ALA A 197 14.28 20.55 -58.38
N THR A 198 14.97 20.46 -57.24
CA THR A 198 15.73 21.58 -56.66
C THR A 198 17.01 21.90 -57.46
N ASN A 199 17.44 21.02 -58.38
CA ASN A 199 18.55 21.31 -59.30
C ASN A 199 18.16 22.14 -60.54
N GLU A 200 16.88 22.52 -60.72
CA GLU A 200 16.42 23.27 -61.92
C GLU A 200 15.68 24.58 -61.63
N HIS A 201 15.53 25.03 -60.38
CA HIS A 201 14.62 26.15 -60.04
C HIS A 201 15.26 27.36 -59.33
N ILE A 202 16.51 27.71 -59.65
CA ILE A 202 17.16 28.91 -59.06
C ILE A 202 16.86 30.21 -59.83
N GLU A 203 16.30 30.19 -61.04
CA GLU A 203 16.20 31.42 -61.86
C GLU A 203 14.83 32.13 -61.93
N LYS A 204 13.79 31.71 -61.19
CA LYS A 204 12.46 32.35 -61.26
C LYS A 204 11.88 32.87 -59.93
N ILE A 205 12.74 33.22 -58.98
CA ILE A 205 12.34 33.86 -57.71
C ILE A 205 12.59 35.37 -57.81
N SER A 206 11.87 36.09 -58.69
CA SER A 206 11.99 37.55 -58.74
C SER A 206 10.67 38.33 -58.70
N GLU A 207 9.48 37.73 -58.84
CA GLU A 207 8.24 38.53 -58.81
C GLU A 207 7.05 37.93 -58.06
N ASP A 208 7.16 36.73 -57.47
CA ASP A 208 6.01 36.06 -56.79
C ASP A 208 6.28 35.75 -55.31
N GLY A 209 7.15 36.52 -54.64
CA GLY A 209 7.45 36.36 -53.20
C GLY A 209 6.21 36.44 -52.29
N GLY A 210 5.18 37.18 -52.71
CA GLY A 210 3.89 37.28 -52.00
C GLY A 210 2.94 36.09 -52.23
N LYS A 211 3.03 35.42 -53.39
CA LYS A 211 2.23 34.22 -53.69
C LYS A 211 2.89 32.94 -53.17
N ALA A 212 4.21 32.88 -53.15
CA ALA A 212 4.96 31.81 -52.49
C ALA A 212 4.69 31.77 -50.97
N PHE A 213 4.49 32.93 -50.34
CA PHE A 213 4.16 33.02 -48.92
C PHE A 213 2.75 32.49 -48.58
N GLN A 214 1.77 32.66 -49.48
CA GLN A 214 0.44 32.05 -49.33
C GLN A 214 0.39 30.57 -49.79
N ALA A 215 1.26 30.17 -50.72
CA ALA A 215 1.42 28.76 -51.10
C ALA A 215 2.00 27.91 -49.96
N MET A 216 2.82 28.48 -49.07
CA MET A 216 3.29 27.80 -47.86
C MET A 216 2.20 27.62 -46.78
N TRP A 217 1.09 28.35 -46.84
CA TRP A 217 -0.02 28.29 -45.86
C TRP A 217 -1.10 27.24 -46.18
N ALA A 218 -0.95 26.44 -47.25
CA ALA A 218 -2.08 25.65 -47.74
C ALA A 218 -1.73 24.38 -48.52
N GLN A 219 -0.75 23.57 -48.10
CA GLN A 219 -0.85 22.15 -48.45
C GLN A 219 -1.89 21.47 -47.53
N LYS A 220 -3.15 21.95 -47.61
CA LYS A 220 -4.33 21.25 -47.12
C LYS A 220 -4.48 20.00 -47.99
N ALA A 221 -3.87 18.90 -47.56
CA ALA A 221 -4.27 17.60 -48.07
C ALA A 221 -5.68 17.32 -47.50
N SER A 222 -6.71 17.65 -48.28
CA SER A 222 -8.09 17.26 -47.99
C SER A 222 -8.40 15.99 -48.75
N ALA A 223 -8.66 14.91 -48.03
CA ALA A 223 -9.26 13.70 -48.57
C ALA A 223 -10.46 13.35 -47.68
N ALA A 224 -11.64 13.19 -48.29
CA ALA A 224 -12.87 12.77 -47.62
C ALA A 224 -13.29 13.59 -46.37
N GLY A 225 -13.00 14.89 -46.32
CA GLY A 225 -13.45 15.80 -45.26
C GLY A 225 -12.49 15.97 -44.07
N ILE A 226 -11.34 15.27 -44.06
CA ILE A 226 -10.29 15.47 -43.05
C ILE A 226 -9.31 16.52 -43.58
N THR A 227 -9.16 17.64 -42.85
CA THR A 227 -8.26 18.74 -43.22
C THR A 227 -7.02 18.71 -42.33
N ALA A 228 -5.84 18.42 -42.89
CA ALA A 228 -4.55 18.59 -42.22
C ALA A 228 -3.85 19.88 -42.72
N GLY A 229 -3.15 20.61 -41.84
CA GLY A 229 -2.44 21.84 -42.22
C GLY A 229 -1.46 22.33 -41.15
N ILE A 230 -0.40 23.03 -41.59
CA ILE A 230 0.61 23.67 -40.73
C ILE A 230 0.49 25.18 -40.93
N GLY A 231 0.19 25.92 -39.87
CA GLY A 231 0.20 27.38 -39.84
C GLY A 231 1.44 27.88 -39.09
N ILE A 232 2.16 28.85 -39.66
CA ILE A 232 3.33 29.47 -39.05
C ILE A 232 3.05 30.97 -38.97
N VAL A 233 2.87 31.50 -37.77
CA VAL A 233 2.68 32.92 -37.51
C VAL A 233 3.97 33.48 -36.94
N ALA A 234 4.57 34.46 -37.61
CA ALA A 234 5.67 35.25 -37.09
C ALA A 234 5.30 36.73 -37.24
N GLY A 235 5.17 37.45 -36.14
CA GLY A 235 4.63 38.81 -36.11
C GLY A 235 4.86 39.50 -34.78
N LYS A 236 4.04 40.51 -34.45
CA LYS A 236 4.02 41.17 -33.15
C LYS A 236 2.62 41.07 -32.54
N ASP A 237 2.52 40.90 -31.22
CA ASP A 237 1.23 40.96 -30.52
C ASP A 237 0.67 42.40 -30.49
N GLU A 238 -0.54 42.58 -29.96
CA GLU A 238 -1.17 43.91 -29.78
C GLU A 238 -0.35 44.85 -28.87
N ALA A 239 0.59 44.31 -28.09
CA ALA A 239 1.53 45.05 -27.24
C ALA A 239 2.91 45.28 -27.91
N GLY A 240 3.10 44.86 -29.16
CA GLY A 240 4.34 45.04 -29.92
C GLY A 240 5.45 44.01 -29.66
N ASN A 241 5.22 42.99 -28.85
CA ASN A 241 6.18 41.93 -28.57
C ASN A 241 6.25 40.94 -29.74
N PRO A 242 7.45 40.50 -30.15
CA PRO A 242 7.59 39.49 -31.20
C PRO A 242 6.93 38.18 -30.77
N ILE A 243 5.99 37.69 -31.59
CA ILE A 243 5.37 36.39 -31.44
C ILE A 243 5.75 35.50 -32.63
N SER A 244 6.21 34.30 -32.33
CA SER A 244 6.41 33.24 -33.32
C SER A 244 5.70 31.99 -32.81
N GLN A 245 4.74 31.49 -33.58
CA GLN A 245 3.89 30.36 -33.22
C GLN A 245 3.72 29.44 -34.42
N VAL A 246 3.77 28.14 -34.17
CA VAL A 246 3.48 27.10 -35.17
C VAL A 246 2.27 26.31 -34.69
N ALA A 247 1.21 26.29 -35.49
CA ALA A 247 -0.02 25.54 -35.23
C ALA A 247 -0.15 24.39 -36.23
N ILE A 248 -0.23 23.16 -35.75
CA ILE A 248 -0.34 21.97 -36.60
C ILE A 248 -1.70 21.32 -36.35
N ALA A 249 -2.57 21.35 -37.36
CA ALA A 249 -3.83 20.63 -37.37
C ALA A 249 -3.60 19.29 -38.06
N THR A 250 -3.51 18.21 -37.29
CA THR A 250 -3.35 16.85 -37.83
C THR A 250 -3.90 15.83 -36.85
N SER A 251 -4.39 14.70 -37.36
CA SER A 251 -4.73 13.53 -36.53
C SER A 251 -3.48 12.80 -36.02
N GLN A 252 -2.37 12.87 -36.78
CA GLN A 252 -1.07 12.27 -36.44
C GLN A 252 0.07 13.19 -36.91
N LEU A 253 1.05 13.44 -36.04
CA LEU A 253 2.27 14.20 -36.36
C LEU A 253 3.48 13.28 -36.24
N PHE A 254 4.31 13.24 -37.29
CA PHE A 254 5.53 12.47 -37.34
C PHE A 254 6.70 13.39 -37.67
N MET A 255 7.81 13.25 -36.95
CA MET A 255 9.08 13.89 -37.29
C MET A 255 10.07 12.80 -37.69
N PHE A 256 10.73 12.96 -38.84
CA PHE A 256 11.76 12.05 -39.35
C PHE A 256 13.04 12.84 -39.60
N ASP A 257 14.19 12.20 -39.40
CA ASP A 257 15.48 12.76 -39.82
C ASP A 257 15.62 12.59 -41.34
N PRO A 258 15.64 13.67 -42.14
CA PRO A 258 15.74 13.58 -43.60
C PRO A 258 17.07 12.99 -44.07
N ASN A 259 18.11 12.99 -43.22
CA ASN A 259 19.42 12.44 -43.55
C ASN A 259 19.54 10.94 -43.24
N ASN A 260 18.59 10.38 -42.48
CA ASN A 260 18.57 8.96 -42.13
C ASN A 260 17.15 8.37 -42.20
N PRO A 261 16.56 8.25 -43.41
CA PRO A 261 15.17 7.83 -43.61
C PRO A 261 14.87 6.38 -43.19
N GLY A 262 15.90 5.57 -42.90
CA GLY A 262 15.76 4.19 -42.41
C GLY A 262 15.68 4.07 -40.88
N ASN A 263 15.96 5.15 -40.14
CA ASN A 263 15.93 5.19 -38.68
C ASN A 263 14.86 6.18 -38.21
N THR A 264 13.58 5.85 -38.46
CA THR A 264 12.42 6.60 -37.97
C THR A 264 12.28 6.45 -36.46
N ALA A 265 13.15 7.10 -35.69
CA ALA A 265 12.88 7.40 -34.30
C ALA A 265 11.87 8.55 -34.28
N TYR A 266 10.61 8.30 -33.91
CA TYR A 266 9.61 9.35 -33.75
C TYR A 266 9.85 10.03 -32.38
N PRO A 267 10.42 11.24 -32.31
CA PRO A 267 10.76 11.87 -31.03
C PRO A 267 9.52 12.19 -30.20
N PHE A 268 8.40 12.55 -30.85
CA PHE A 268 7.07 12.58 -30.26
C PHE A 268 6.02 12.35 -31.35
N ALA A 269 4.90 11.74 -30.98
CA ALA A 269 3.74 11.55 -31.84
C ALA A 269 2.46 11.95 -31.12
N VAL A 270 1.50 12.51 -31.84
CA VAL A 270 0.14 12.71 -31.33
C VAL A 270 -0.73 11.59 -31.89
N SER A 271 -1.32 10.77 -31.03
CA SER A 271 -2.27 9.73 -31.42
C SER A 271 -3.44 9.71 -30.46
N GLY A 272 -4.67 9.73 -31.00
CA GLY A 272 -5.89 9.77 -30.19
C GLY A 272 -5.97 10.96 -29.22
N GLY A 273 -5.37 12.10 -29.57
CA GLY A 273 -5.31 13.29 -28.72
C GLY A 273 -4.28 13.23 -27.58
N LYS A 274 -3.47 12.18 -27.49
CA LYS A 274 -2.39 12.03 -26.51
C LYS A 274 -1.03 12.24 -27.17
N VAL A 275 -0.12 12.91 -26.48
CA VAL A 275 1.28 13.04 -26.90
C VAL A 275 2.06 11.86 -26.34
N VAL A 276 2.70 11.09 -27.22
CA VAL A 276 3.56 9.96 -26.88
C VAL A 276 4.99 10.36 -27.14
N ILE A 277 5.84 10.25 -26.11
CA ILE A 277 7.27 10.58 -26.18
C ILE A 277 8.06 9.36 -25.75
N GLN A 278 8.91 8.84 -26.63
CA GLN A 278 9.70 7.64 -26.33
C GLN A 278 10.86 7.96 -25.38
N LYS A 279 11.52 9.10 -25.56
CA LYS A 279 12.61 9.57 -24.69
C LYS A 279 12.61 11.09 -24.63
N ALA A 280 12.56 11.63 -23.41
CA ALA A 280 12.61 13.08 -23.16
C ALA A 280 13.77 13.39 -22.20
N LEU A 281 14.49 14.47 -22.46
CA LEU A 281 15.30 15.15 -21.45
C LEU A 281 14.58 16.45 -21.12
N ILE A 282 14.12 16.60 -19.88
CA ILE A 282 13.34 17.75 -19.43
C ILE A 282 14.07 18.34 -18.23
N TYR A 283 14.42 19.62 -18.30
CA TYR A 283 15.07 20.33 -17.19
C TYR A 283 14.07 20.63 -16.06
N ASP A 284 12.97 21.30 -16.40
CA ASP A 284 11.89 21.63 -15.48
C ASP A 284 10.53 21.19 -16.06
N ALA A 285 9.74 20.49 -15.24
CA ALA A 285 8.39 20.06 -15.59
C ALA A 285 7.45 20.31 -14.42
N VAL A 286 6.28 20.90 -14.70
CA VAL A 286 5.15 20.94 -13.77
C VAL A 286 4.12 19.95 -14.29
N VAL A 287 3.95 18.85 -13.55
CA VAL A 287 3.02 17.77 -13.92
C VAL A 287 1.94 17.69 -12.86
N GLU A 288 0.69 17.91 -13.27
CA GLU A 288 -0.46 17.84 -12.36
C GLU A 288 -0.70 16.42 -11.83
N THR A 289 -0.61 15.41 -12.71
CA THR A 289 -0.74 14.00 -12.33
C THR A 289 0.30 13.15 -13.06
N LEU A 290 1.16 12.49 -12.29
CA LEU A 290 2.17 11.58 -12.82
C LEU A 290 1.77 10.13 -12.52
N ALA A 291 1.26 9.44 -13.53
CA ALA A 291 1.25 7.98 -13.53
C ALA A 291 2.61 7.50 -14.05
N ALA A 292 3.37 6.76 -13.24
CA ALA A 292 4.65 6.20 -13.64
C ALA A 292 4.78 4.76 -13.15
N ARG A 293 5.33 3.88 -13.99
CA ARG A 293 5.67 2.51 -13.59
C ARG A 293 6.87 2.50 -12.63
N ARG A 294 7.83 3.38 -12.84
CA ARG A 294 9.03 3.53 -12.01
C ARG A 294 9.50 4.97 -12.05
N ILE A 295 9.76 5.53 -10.88
CA ILE A 295 10.43 6.82 -10.71
C ILE A 295 11.82 6.55 -10.15
N VAL A 296 12.85 6.97 -10.87
CA VAL A 296 14.24 6.98 -10.40
C VAL A 296 14.65 8.44 -10.31
N ALA A 297 14.85 8.92 -9.08
CA ALA A 297 15.16 10.32 -8.80
C ALA A 297 16.16 10.39 -7.64
N ASP A 298 17.02 11.41 -7.67
CA ASP A 298 17.98 11.67 -6.60
C ASP A 298 17.27 12.17 -5.33
N GLU A 299 16.19 12.93 -5.47
CA GLU A 299 15.39 13.45 -4.36
C GLU A 299 13.89 13.48 -4.73
N VAL A 300 13.03 13.06 -3.79
CA VAL A 300 11.58 13.16 -3.90
C VAL A 300 11.05 13.93 -2.69
N LYS A 301 10.74 15.22 -2.88
CA LYS A 301 10.09 16.05 -1.86
C LYS A 301 8.58 15.90 -1.98
N VAL A 302 8.01 15.17 -1.03
CA VAL A 302 6.56 14.99 -0.95
C VAL A 302 5.99 16.06 -0.03
N GLY A 303 5.22 16.99 -0.61
CA GLY A 303 4.63 18.09 0.16
C GLY A 303 3.46 17.68 1.05
N ALA A 304 2.75 16.60 0.70
CA ALA A 304 1.54 16.16 1.40
C ALA A 304 1.70 14.77 2.03
N THR A 305 1.47 13.71 1.26
CA THR A 305 1.46 12.33 1.76
C THR A 305 2.23 11.41 0.83
N LEU A 306 3.00 10.51 1.43
CA LEU A 306 3.58 9.37 0.73
C LEU A 306 2.82 8.13 1.17
N THR A 307 1.87 7.69 0.37
CA THR A 307 1.24 6.38 0.58
C THR A 307 2.03 5.33 -0.18
N ALA A 308 2.51 4.35 0.54
CA ALA A 308 3.04 3.15 -0.05
C ALA A 308 2.71 1.96 0.85
N PRO A 309 2.44 0.78 0.28
CA PRO A 309 2.36 -0.45 1.08
C PRO A 309 3.70 -0.72 1.77
N TYR A 310 4.80 -0.28 1.16
CA TYR A 310 6.14 -0.41 1.69
C TYR A 310 6.94 0.87 1.46
N ILE A 311 7.39 1.51 2.54
CA ILE A 311 8.35 2.61 2.50
C ILE A 311 9.70 2.07 2.92
N LYS A 312 10.62 1.95 1.94
CA LYS A 312 12.01 1.57 2.18
C LYS A 312 12.85 2.84 2.27
N SER A 313 13.04 3.35 3.48
CA SER A 313 13.86 4.55 3.75
C SER A 313 15.04 4.22 4.66
N ALA A 314 16.18 4.89 4.41
CA ALA A 314 17.36 4.82 5.28
C ALA A 314 17.10 5.49 6.64
N VAL A 315 16.37 6.61 6.66
CA VAL A 315 15.94 7.31 7.87
C VAL A 315 14.52 7.79 7.63
N ILE A 316 13.64 7.52 8.59
CA ILE A 316 12.36 8.23 8.68
C ILE A 316 12.62 9.30 9.73
N ASP A 317 13.01 10.49 9.28
CA ASP A 317 13.04 11.65 10.15
C ASP A 317 11.59 12.07 10.37
N ASN A 318 11.00 11.40 11.36
CA ASN A 318 9.67 11.66 11.84
C ASN A 318 9.80 12.24 13.25
N GLY A 319 10.66 13.24 13.41
CA GLY A 319 11.01 13.75 14.73
C GLY A 319 11.29 12.60 15.71
N ALA A 320 10.51 12.48 16.78
CA ALA A 320 10.68 11.43 17.78
C ALA A 320 9.72 10.24 17.62
N PHE A 321 8.90 10.21 16.58
CA PHE A 321 7.69 9.40 16.48
C PHE A 321 7.90 8.14 15.63
N GLN A 322 7.53 7.00 16.20
CA GLN A 322 7.47 5.71 15.55
C GLN A 322 6.14 5.02 15.86
N VAL A 323 5.50 4.45 14.83
CA VAL A 323 4.36 3.53 14.92
C VAL A 323 4.73 2.28 14.15
N ASP A 324 4.67 1.14 14.81
CA ASP A 324 5.04 -0.14 14.21
C ASP A 324 3.82 -0.96 13.79
N SER A 325 4.05 -1.93 12.90
CA SER A 325 3.04 -2.81 12.30
C SER A 325 2.31 -3.71 13.30
N ASN A 326 2.79 -3.78 14.53
CA ASN A 326 2.18 -4.56 15.61
C ASN A 326 1.32 -3.68 16.52
N GLY A 327 1.22 -2.38 16.20
CA GLY A 327 0.51 -1.38 16.99
C GLY A 327 1.33 -0.81 18.16
N ASN A 328 2.63 -1.09 18.27
CA ASN A 328 3.46 -0.40 19.26
C ASN A 328 3.80 1.00 18.75
N MET A 329 3.80 1.95 19.67
CA MET A 329 4.14 3.34 19.38
C MET A 329 5.22 3.82 20.33
N ARG A 330 6.20 4.55 19.81
CA ARG A 330 7.31 5.12 20.58
C ARG A 330 7.48 6.60 20.25
N ILE A 331 7.64 7.42 21.28
CA ILE A 331 7.99 8.83 21.16
C ILE A 331 9.26 9.08 22.00
N GLY A 332 10.41 9.13 21.34
CA GLY A 332 11.69 9.29 22.03
C GLY A 332 11.92 8.23 23.12
N SER A 333 12.62 8.59 24.20
CA SER A 333 13.03 7.66 25.29
C SER A 333 12.07 7.61 26.47
N LEU A 334 11.18 8.59 26.52
CA LEU A 334 10.35 8.83 27.69
C LEU A 334 9.00 8.14 27.55
N PHE A 335 8.61 7.77 26.34
CA PHE A 335 7.28 7.29 26.04
C PHE A 335 7.32 6.09 25.09
N SER A 336 6.77 4.97 25.56
CA SER A 336 6.56 3.79 24.73
C SER A 336 5.23 3.12 25.09
N ILE A 337 4.59 2.56 24.07
CA ILE A 337 3.37 1.76 24.11
C ILE A 337 3.72 0.43 23.46
N SER A 338 3.46 -0.68 24.15
CA SER A 338 3.63 -2.01 23.58
C SER A 338 2.36 -2.52 22.89
N SER A 339 2.51 -3.46 21.96
CA SER A 339 1.45 -4.21 21.26
C SER A 339 0.63 -5.10 22.20
N SER A 340 1.14 -5.32 23.42
CA SER A 340 0.46 -5.99 24.52
C SER A 340 -0.33 -5.07 25.47
N GLY A 341 -0.34 -3.75 25.22
CA GLY A 341 -1.07 -2.75 26.02
C GLY A 341 -0.27 -2.11 27.17
N GLN A 342 0.97 -2.54 27.40
CA GLN A 342 1.84 -1.93 28.40
C GLN A 342 2.31 -0.55 27.96
N ILE A 343 2.08 0.46 28.80
CA ILE A 343 2.55 1.83 28.61
C ILE A 343 3.66 2.10 29.60
N THR A 344 4.74 2.71 29.12
CA THR A 344 5.87 3.10 29.96
C THR A 344 6.18 4.56 29.74
N ILE A 345 6.07 5.34 30.82
CA ILE A 345 6.41 6.75 30.86
C ILE A 345 7.56 6.97 31.84
N ARG A 346 8.58 7.70 31.40
CA ARG A 346 9.78 7.94 32.18
C ARG A 346 10.07 9.43 32.24
N ASN A 347 10.53 9.90 33.40
CA ASN A 347 11.00 11.28 33.60
C ASN A 347 12.47 11.40 33.19
N ALA A 348 13.26 10.36 33.48
CA ALA A 348 14.64 10.22 33.09
C ALA A 348 14.93 8.75 32.76
N THR A 349 16.04 8.46 32.10
CA THR A 349 16.42 7.11 31.68
C THR A 349 16.72 6.15 32.83
N THR A 350 17.05 6.65 34.03
CA THR A 350 17.31 5.87 35.25
C THR A 350 16.07 5.65 36.11
N ASN A 351 14.99 6.41 35.83
CA ASN A 351 13.80 6.41 36.63
C ASN A 351 12.67 5.66 35.89
N VAL A 352 12.07 4.69 36.57
CA VAL A 352 10.81 4.09 36.15
C VAL A 352 9.69 5.02 36.60
N GLY A 353 9.44 6.12 35.88
CA GLY A 353 8.45 7.12 36.33
C GLY A 353 7.07 6.50 36.56
N LEU A 354 6.54 5.83 35.54
CA LEU A 354 5.22 5.21 35.57
C LEU A 354 5.16 4.05 34.57
N VAL A 355 4.74 2.89 35.05
CA VAL A 355 4.49 1.71 34.21
C VAL A 355 3.06 1.27 34.42
N ILE A 356 2.33 1.17 33.31
CA ILE A 356 0.96 0.68 33.27
C ILE A 356 0.99 -0.68 32.61
N ARG A 357 0.49 -1.69 33.33
CA ARG A 357 0.28 -3.05 32.85
C ARG A 357 -1.22 -3.36 32.88
N ASN A 358 -1.59 -4.52 32.34
CA ASN A 358 -2.99 -4.94 32.24
C ASN A 358 -3.68 -5.13 33.61
N ASP A 359 -2.93 -5.31 34.69
CA ASP A 359 -3.43 -5.68 36.02
C ASP A 359 -3.05 -4.72 37.16
N ARG A 360 -2.15 -3.76 36.90
CA ARG A 360 -1.67 -2.79 37.89
C ARG A 360 -0.98 -1.57 37.28
N ILE A 361 -0.98 -0.50 38.07
CA ILE A 361 -0.23 0.73 37.82
C ILE A 361 0.82 0.86 38.91
N ASP A 362 2.05 1.07 38.46
CA ASP A 362 3.21 1.20 39.33
C ASP A 362 3.88 2.55 39.06
N VAL A 363 3.98 3.36 40.11
CA VAL A 363 4.70 4.63 40.11
C VAL A 363 5.95 4.46 40.94
N TYR A 364 7.08 4.85 40.38
CA TYR A 364 8.35 4.77 41.08
C TYR A 364 8.91 6.18 41.28
N ASP A 365 9.56 6.37 42.43
CA ASP A 365 10.29 7.61 42.69
C ASP A 365 11.55 7.70 41.82
N TRP A 366 12.26 8.81 41.91
CA TRP A 366 13.51 9.01 41.18
C TRP A 366 14.64 8.02 41.53
N PHE A 367 14.50 7.26 42.62
CA PHE A 367 15.39 6.17 43.00
C PHE A 367 14.93 4.79 42.49
N GLY A 368 13.82 4.73 41.72
CA GLY A 368 13.24 3.48 41.21
C GLY A 368 12.51 2.66 42.27
N ARG A 369 12.17 3.24 43.42
CA ARG A 369 11.37 2.57 44.45
C ARG A 369 9.89 2.75 44.15
N LEU A 370 9.15 1.66 44.19
CA LEU A 370 7.69 1.69 44.09
C LEU A 370 7.14 2.54 45.23
N VAL A 371 6.63 3.71 44.90
CA VAL A 371 6.04 4.64 45.88
C VAL A 371 4.53 4.49 45.93
N VAL A 372 3.94 4.09 44.81
CA VAL A 372 2.51 3.90 44.69
C VAL A 372 2.29 2.70 43.76
N GLN A 373 1.61 1.69 44.29
CA GLN A 373 1.03 0.61 43.50
C GLN A 373 -0.47 0.64 43.67
N ILE A 374 -1.17 0.64 42.55
CA ILE A 374 -2.63 0.61 42.53
C ILE A 374 -3.00 -0.56 41.61
N GLY A 375 -3.59 -1.61 42.19
CA GLY A 375 -3.83 -2.86 41.48
C GLY A 375 -3.67 -4.08 42.39
N ARG A 376 -4.05 -5.25 41.89
CA ARG A 376 -4.64 -6.32 42.70
C ARG A 376 -3.69 -6.93 43.77
N LEU A 377 -4.01 -6.71 45.04
CA LEU A 377 -3.69 -7.63 46.13
C LEU A 377 -4.62 -8.83 46.03
N VAL A 378 -4.05 -9.97 45.68
CA VAL A 378 -4.66 -11.27 45.97
C VAL A 378 -4.40 -11.51 47.45
N GLY A 379 -5.34 -11.09 48.31
CA GLY A 379 -5.42 -11.57 49.68
C GLY A 379 -6.08 -12.93 49.71
#